data_AF-A0A1Q3FCG4-F1
#
_entry.id   AF-A0A1Q3FCG4-F1
#
_cell.length_a   1.000
_cell.length_b   1.000
_cell.length_c   1.000
_cell.angle_alpha   90.00
_cell.angle_beta   90.00
_cell.angle_gamma   90.00
#
_symmetry.space_group_name_H-M   'P 1'
#
loop_
_entity.id
_entity.type
_entity.pdbx_description
1 polymer ?
#
loop_
_entity_poly.entity_id
_entity_poly.type
_entity_poly.pdbx_seq_one_letter_code
_entity_poly.pdbx_strand_id
1 'polypeptide(L)'
;MLHKKLKLSDQPEPEPTATGAYSGYAPTEFFLRPQSLPITSPHFAPPQQYQPALPALPALPAVPALPALPALPALPALPLYYHPAVVPPLWQRIYQLELQLCDALKQIPLPAEVAATYDPIQYAAELHLAYMQRFLDRPKAVLFLGMNPGPWGMCQTGVPFGYVPAVRDWMQLRGQVYKPVGELEVRPVQGLACTRGEQSGQRWWGLFEQLCGTPDNFFRNCFVWNICPLAFFHASGRNITPAELKGAAKTSIQQVCNDYLKAALDLFNPAIVVSVGRYTEDRVKALVKQNLLDPNRVQLSCMPHPSPRSLNNTNWSEKARQWLVDNGVMPYLQP
;
A
#
# COMPACT_ATOMS: atom_id res chain seq x y z
N MET A 1 8.67 -6.98 -72.25
CA MET A 1 7.19 -7.06 -72.14
C MET A 1 6.75 -6.09 -71.05
N LEU A 2 5.84 -5.17 -71.44
CA LEU A 2 5.04 -4.16 -70.68
C LEU A 2 5.62 -3.68 -69.33
N HIS A 3 6.11 -2.46 -69.11
CA HIS A 3 5.64 -1.09 -69.40
C HIS A 3 4.32 -0.65 -68.73
N LYS A 4 4.46 0.47 -67.98
CA LYS A 4 3.47 1.50 -67.57
C LYS A 4 2.68 1.27 -66.27
N LYS A 5 2.33 2.29 -65.48
CA LYS A 5 2.76 3.70 -65.24
C LYS A 5 1.97 4.17 -64.01
N LEU A 6 2.52 5.11 -63.26
CA LEU A 6 1.82 5.96 -62.28
C LEU A 6 0.60 6.67 -62.89
N LYS A 7 -0.39 7.02 -62.04
CA LYS A 7 -0.82 8.42 -61.88
C LYS A 7 -1.64 8.67 -60.60
N LEU A 8 -1.24 9.74 -59.90
CA LEU A 8 -1.96 10.51 -58.87
C LEU A 8 -3.21 11.20 -59.46
N SER A 9 -4.21 11.51 -58.62
CA SER A 9 -4.53 12.90 -58.17
C SER A 9 -5.90 13.02 -57.48
N ASP A 10 -5.89 13.65 -56.31
CA ASP A 10 -6.76 14.72 -55.77
C ASP A 10 -8.29 14.59 -55.55
N GLN A 11 -8.66 15.14 -54.37
CA GLN A 11 -9.92 15.42 -53.65
C GLN A 11 -10.99 16.23 -54.45
N PRO A 12 -12.20 16.61 -53.94
CA PRO A 12 -12.83 16.49 -52.59
C PRO A 12 -14.33 16.01 -52.60
N GLU A 13 -14.99 16.06 -51.43
CA GLU A 13 -16.39 15.67 -51.07
C GLU A 13 -17.55 16.17 -51.99
N PRO A 14 -18.76 15.61 -51.83
CA PRO A 14 -19.77 16.31 -51.00
C PRO A 14 -20.72 15.42 -50.15
N GLU A 15 -21.22 15.96 -49.03
CA GLU A 15 -22.48 15.53 -48.39
C GLU A 15 -23.69 15.75 -49.32
N PRO A 16 -24.79 15.00 -49.15
CA PRO A 16 -25.99 15.65 -48.59
C PRO A 16 -26.91 14.76 -47.72
N THR A 17 -27.40 15.40 -46.64
CA THR A 17 -28.77 15.42 -46.06
C THR A 17 -29.74 14.22 -46.12
N ALA A 18 -30.13 13.78 -44.92
CA ALA A 18 -31.48 13.55 -44.38
C ALA A 18 -32.64 13.04 -45.28
N THR A 19 -33.26 11.92 -44.89
CA THR A 19 -34.70 11.77 -44.48
C THR A 19 -35.11 10.28 -44.47
N GLY A 20 -36.00 9.88 -43.55
CA GLY A 20 -36.87 8.70 -43.76
C GLY A 20 -37.04 7.72 -42.59
N ALA A 21 -38.18 7.84 -41.92
CA ALA A 21 -38.83 6.98 -40.92
C ALA A 21 -38.76 5.44 -41.12
N TYR A 22 -38.80 4.66 -40.03
CA TYR A 22 -39.98 3.85 -39.60
C TYR A 22 -39.69 2.87 -38.44
N SER A 23 -40.68 2.77 -37.53
CA SER A 23 -40.95 1.74 -36.50
C SER A 23 -39.93 1.62 -35.34
N GLY A 24 -40.30 1.61 -34.06
CA GLY A 24 -41.59 1.36 -33.42
C GLY A 24 -41.44 0.15 -32.51
N TYR A 25 -41.03 0.34 -31.25
CA TYR A 25 -41.29 -0.57 -30.12
C TYR A 25 -41.07 0.19 -28.80
N ALA A 26 -42.15 0.40 -28.06
CA ALA A 26 -42.15 0.91 -26.70
C ALA A 26 -42.00 -0.25 -25.70
N PRO A 27 -41.22 -0.10 -24.62
CA PRO A 27 -41.38 -0.93 -23.44
C PRO A 27 -42.36 -0.29 -22.45
N THR A 28 -43.37 -1.08 -22.11
CA THR A 28 -44.45 -0.84 -21.15
C THR A 28 -43.89 -0.52 -19.76
N GLU A 29 -44.19 0.67 -19.22
CA GLU A 29 -44.00 0.98 -17.80
C GLU A 29 -45.12 0.33 -16.97
N PHE A 30 -44.75 -0.59 -16.08
CA PHE A 30 -45.62 -1.09 -15.03
C PHE A 30 -45.54 -0.15 -13.81
N PHE A 31 -46.56 0.70 -13.66
CA PHE A 31 -46.88 1.35 -12.40
C PHE A 31 -47.44 0.33 -11.41
N LEU A 32 -46.74 0.09 -10.30
CA LEU A 32 -47.33 -0.50 -9.10
C LEU A 32 -47.17 0.47 -7.93
N ARG A 33 -48.31 1.01 -7.50
CA ARG A 33 -48.50 1.78 -6.27
C ARG A 33 -48.23 0.90 -5.04
N PRO A 34 -47.76 1.47 -3.92
CA PRO A 34 -47.54 0.73 -2.69
C PRO A 34 -48.88 0.41 -2.01
N GLN A 35 -49.17 -0.88 -1.83
CA GLN A 35 -50.19 -1.34 -0.87
C GLN A 35 -49.50 -1.69 0.44
N SER A 36 -49.76 -0.89 1.46
CA SER A 36 -49.45 -1.18 2.85
C SER A 36 -50.36 -2.29 3.36
N LEU A 37 -49.81 -3.47 3.61
CA LEU A 37 -50.45 -4.54 4.39
C LEU A 37 -49.83 -4.58 5.79
N PRO A 38 -50.63 -4.66 6.87
CA PRO A 38 -50.12 -4.79 8.23
C PRO A 38 -49.56 -6.21 8.43
N ILE A 39 -48.26 -6.32 8.64
CA ILE A 39 -47.65 -7.55 9.15
C ILE A 39 -47.94 -7.61 10.65
N THR A 40 -48.92 -8.42 11.02
CA THR A 40 -49.11 -8.87 12.40
C THR A 40 -47.87 -9.68 12.80
N SER A 41 -47.12 -9.16 13.77
CA SER A 41 -46.02 -9.90 14.39
C SER A 41 -46.59 -11.11 15.13
N PRO A 42 -46.06 -12.33 14.96
CA PRO A 42 -46.39 -13.41 15.88
C PRO A 42 -45.82 -13.06 17.26
N HIS A 43 -46.69 -13.02 18.27
CA HIS A 43 -46.29 -12.98 19.67
C HIS A 43 -45.44 -14.22 19.96
N PHE A 44 -44.12 -14.06 19.99
CA PHE A 44 -43.21 -15.04 20.57
C PHE A 44 -43.17 -14.78 22.08
N ALA A 45 -43.89 -15.61 22.84
CA ALA A 45 -43.71 -15.65 24.29
C ALA A 45 -42.28 -16.15 24.60
N PRO A 46 -41.50 -15.49 25.47
CA PRO A 46 -40.23 -16.04 25.90
C PRO A 46 -40.47 -17.35 26.67
N PRO A 47 -39.64 -18.38 26.49
CA PRO A 47 -39.76 -19.61 27.27
C PRO A 47 -39.53 -19.32 28.75
N GLN A 48 -40.31 -19.96 29.63
CA GLN A 48 -40.09 -19.93 31.07
C GLN A 48 -38.65 -20.38 31.37
N GLN A 49 -37.88 -19.51 32.03
CA GLN A 49 -36.55 -19.84 32.52
C GLN A 49 -36.66 -20.94 33.58
N TYR A 50 -36.23 -22.15 33.22
CA TYR A 50 -35.98 -23.21 34.19
C TYR A 50 -34.67 -22.88 34.91
N GLN A 51 -34.75 -22.44 36.17
CA GLN A 51 -33.58 -22.36 37.05
C GLN A 51 -33.37 -23.72 37.71
N PRO A 52 -32.31 -24.49 37.37
CA PRO A 52 -31.94 -25.64 38.20
C PRO A 52 -31.40 -25.11 39.53
N ALA A 53 -32.00 -25.54 40.64
CA ALA A 53 -31.48 -25.29 41.97
C ALA A 53 -30.10 -25.97 42.11
N LEU A 54 -29.07 -25.19 42.45
CA LEU A 54 -27.76 -25.73 42.79
C LEU A 54 -27.86 -26.55 44.08
N PRO A 55 -27.25 -27.75 44.16
CA PRO A 55 -27.20 -28.49 45.41
C PRO A 55 -26.37 -27.72 46.44
N ALA A 56 -26.85 -27.69 47.68
CA ALA A 56 -26.13 -27.08 48.79
C ALA A 56 -24.80 -27.80 49.02
N LEU A 57 -23.69 -27.05 49.05
CA LEU A 57 -22.39 -27.56 49.43
C LEU A 57 -22.37 -27.89 50.93
N PRO A 58 -21.77 -29.00 51.36
CA PRO A 58 -21.60 -29.29 52.78
C PRO A 58 -20.66 -28.26 53.41
N ALA A 59 -20.96 -27.85 54.65
CA ALA A 59 -20.13 -26.93 55.41
C ALA A 59 -18.74 -27.54 55.67
N LEU A 60 -17.69 -26.75 55.38
CA LEU A 60 -16.31 -27.13 55.70
C LEU A 60 -16.09 -27.10 57.23
N PRO A 61 -15.32 -28.03 57.80
CA PRO A 61 -14.97 -27.99 59.21
C PRO A 61 -14.10 -26.77 59.52
N ALA A 62 -14.30 -26.17 60.69
CA ALA A 62 -13.52 -25.03 61.15
C ALA A 62 -12.05 -25.44 61.35
N VAL A 63 -11.14 -24.78 60.64
CA VAL A 63 -9.69 -24.87 60.84
C VAL A 63 -9.30 -24.02 62.06
N PRO A 64 -8.44 -24.51 62.98
CA PRO A 64 -8.00 -23.73 64.12
C PRO A 64 -7.17 -22.52 63.67
N ALA A 65 -7.34 -21.40 64.37
CA ALA A 65 -6.64 -20.15 64.07
C ALA A 65 -5.12 -20.33 64.21
N LEU A 66 -4.38 -19.97 63.16
CA LEU A 66 -2.93 -19.86 63.19
C LEU A 66 -2.51 -18.68 64.08
N PRO A 67 -1.38 -18.79 64.81
CA PRO A 67 -0.87 -17.69 65.64
C PRO A 67 -0.47 -16.50 64.75
N ALA A 68 -0.78 -15.28 65.22
CA ALA A 68 -0.44 -14.05 64.53
C ALA A 68 1.08 -13.89 64.43
N LEU A 69 1.60 -13.80 63.20
CA LEU A 69 2.99 -13.42 62.95
C LEU A 69 3.21 -11.94 63.29
N PRO A 70 4.37 -11.56 63.83
CA PRO A 70 4.68 -10.16 64.12
C PRO A 70 4.73 -9.34 62.83
N ALA A 71 4.18 -8.12 62.87
CA ALA A 71 4.15 -7.21 61.75
C ALA A 71 5.59 -6.85 61.32
N LEU A 72 5.91 -7.07 60.05
CA LEU A 72 7.15 -6.59 59.45
C LEU A 72 7.16 -5.05 59.44
N PRO A 73 8.30 -4.39 59.75
CA PRO A 73 8.39 -2.95 59.69
C PRO A 73 8.15 -2.47 58.24
N ALA A 74 7.36 -1.42 58.10
CA ALA A 74 7.08 -0.82 56.80
C ALA A 74 8.38 -0.32 56.17
N LEU A 75 8.76 -0.88 55.02
CA LEU A 75 9.86 -0.35 54.22
C LEU A 75 9.46 1.06 53.74
N PRO A 76 10.37 2.05 53.80
CA PRO A 76 10.10 3.37 53.25
C PRO A 76 9.81 3.22 51.75
N ALA A 77 8.66 3.74 51.31
CA ALA A 77 8.28 3.72 49.90
C ALA A 77 9.35 4.45 49.09
N LEU A 78 10.05 3.72 48.23
CA LEU A 78 10.94 4.34 47.25
C LEU A 78 10.09 5.26 46.36
N PRO A 79 10.54 6.48 46.07
CA PRO A 79 9.81 7.36 45.16
C PRO A 79 9.65 6.64 43.81
N LEU A 80 8.40 6.47 43.37
CA LEU A 80 8.09 5.99 42.03
C LEU A 80 8.61 7.03 41.04
N TYR A 81 9.83 6.83 40.53
CA TYR A 81 10.34 7.61 39.43
C TYR A 81 9.46 7.34 38.21
N TYR A 82 8.65 8.32 37.84
CA TYR A 82 7.89 8.31 36.61
C TYR A 82 8.88 8.31 35.44
N HIS A 83 9.09 7.15 34.82
CA HIS A 83 9.70 7.08 33.51
C HIS A 83 8.61 7.40 32.48
N PRO A 84 8.70 8.54 31.77
CA PRO A 84 7.77 8.79 30.67
C PRO A 84 7.91 7.64 29.67
N ALA A 85 6.78 7.15 29.15
CA ALA A 85 6.77 6.10 28.17
C ALA A 85 7.64 6.51 26.97
N VAL A 86 8.67 5.72 26.68
CA VAL A 86 9.56 5.98 25.54
C VAL A 86 8.76 5.76 24.26
N VAL A 87 8.46 6.84 23.54
CA VAL A 87 7.81 6.75 22.22
C VAL A 87 8.79 6.09 21.25
N PRO A 88 8.42 4.97 20.60
CA PRO A 88 9.30 4.33 19.63
C PRO A 88 9.65 5.27 18.47
N PRO A 89 10.86 5.17 17.89
CA PRO A 89 11.27 5.99 16.75
C PRO A 89 10.33 5.80 15.56
N LEU A 90 10.24 6.81 14.69
CA LEU A 90 9.30 6.84 13.56
C LEU A 90 9.43 5.58 12.67
N TRP A 91 10.65 5.18 12.32
CA TRP A 91 10.89 3.98 11.53
C TRP A 91 10.26 2.72 12.14
N GLN A 92 10.31 2.56 13.46
CA GLN A 92 9.77 1.38 14.14
C GLN A 92 8.24 1.40 14.12
N ARG A 93 7.63 2.57 14.26
CA ARG A 93 6.17 2.73 14.18
C ARG A 93 5.64 2.44 12.77
N ILE A 94 6.33 2.93 11.74
CA ILE A 94 5.97 2.62 10.34
C ILE A 94 6.19 1.14 10.04
N TYR A 95 7.29 0.54 10.50
CA TYR A 95 7.55 -0.88 10.27
C TYR A 95 6.47 -1.76 10.92
N GLN A 96 6.06 -1.41 12.15
CA GLN A 96 4.96 -2.09 12.83
C GLN A 96 3.64 -1.94 12.05
N LEU A 97 3.38 -0.76 11.47
CA LEU A 97 2.22 -0.53 10.62
C LEU A 97 2.27 -1.39 9.34
N GLU A 98 3.44 -1.56 8.73
CA GLU A 98 3.64 -2.42 7.56
C GLU A 98 3.41 -3.91 7.89
N LEU A 99 3.89 -4.39 9.04
CA LEU A 99 3.61 -5.75 9.50
C LEU A 99 2.10 -5.99 9.67
N GLN A 100 1.40 -5.06 10.33
CA GLN A 100 -0.05 -5.12 10.50
C GLN A 100 -0.80 -5.07 9.16
N LEU A 101 -0.33 -4.25 8.22
CA LEU A 101 -0.86 -4.18 6.86
C LEU A 101 -0.66 -5.51 6.11
N CYS A 102 0.53 -6.09 6.16
CA CYS A 102 0.82 -7.40 5.56
C CYS A 102 -0.11 -8.48 6.12
N ASP A 103 -0.29 -8.53 7.44
CA ASP A 103 -1.15 -9.50 8.11
C ASP A 103 -2.62 -9.33 7.69
N ALA A 104 -3.11 -8.09 7.67
CA ALA A 104 -4.47 -7.77 7.24
C ALA A 104 -4.72 -8.15 5.77
N LEU A 105 -3.77 -7.87 4.89
CA LEU A 105 -3.87 -8.22 3.47
C LEU A 105 -3.84 -9.73 3.25
N LYS A 106 -3.04 -10.48 4.03
CA LYS A 106 -2.97 -11.95 3.97
C LYS A 106 -4.29 -12.64 4.38
N GLN A 107 -5.18 -11.96 5.10
CA GLN A 107 -6.52 -12.50 5.44
C GLN A 107 -7.52 -12.42 4.27
N ILE A 108 -7.22 -11.70 3.20
CA ILE A 108 -8.14 -11.48 2.10
C ILE A 108 -8.09 -12.69 1.15
N PRO A 109 -9.21 -13.38 0.89
CA PRO A 109 -9.25 -14.44 -0.11
C PRO A 109 -8.89 -13.88 -1.49
N LEU A 110 -7.84 -14.45 -2.10
CA LEU A 110 -7.36 -14.01 -3.40
C LEU A 110 -8.00 -14.82 -4.55
N PRO A 111 -8.16 -14.23 -5.73
CA PRO A 111 -8.63 -14.94 -6.91
C PRO A 111 -7.68 -16.10 -7.29
N ALA A 112 -8.21 -17.15 -7.90
CA ALA A 112 -7.45 -18.34 -8.27
C ALA A 112 -6.27 -18.05 -9.24
N GLU A 113 -6.31 -16.95 -9.99
CA GLU A 113 -5.20 -16.54 -10.85
C GLU A 113 -3.96 -16.07 -10.07
N VAL A 114 -4.07 -15.78 -8.77
CA VAL A 114 -2.93 -15.45 -7.91
C VAL A 114 -2.35 -16.75 -7.37
N ALA A 115 -1.29 -17.22 -8.01
CA ALA A 115 -0.61 -18.45 -7.66
C ALA A 115 0.41 -18.27 -6.51
N ALA A 116 0.95 -17.07 -6.33
CA ALA A 116 1.85 -16.76 -5.24
C ALA A 116 1.74 -15.31 -4.78
N THR A 117 1.96 -15.10 -3.48
CA THR A 117 2.01 -13.80 -2.83
C THR A 117 3.34 -13.66 -2.11
N TYR A 118 4.13 -12.66 -2.48
CA TYR A 118 5.43 -12.38 -1.86
C TYR A 118 5.30 -11.23 -0.88
N ASP A 119 5.82 -11.43 0.33
CA ASP A 119 5.90 -10.44 1.40
C ASP A 119 7.36 -10.05 1.70
N PRO A 120 7.93 -9.09 0.95
CA PRO A 120 9.31 -8.65 1.17
C PRO A 120 9.54 -7.97 2.52
N ILE A 121 8.49 -7.49 3.21
CA ILE A 121 8.63 -6.95 4.57
C ILE A 121 9.06 -8.06 5.53
N GLN A 122 8.61 -9.30 5.28
CA GLN A 122 8.96 -10.46 6.08
C GLN A 122 10.29 -11.10 5.66
N TYR A 123 10.43 -11.55 4.41
CA TYR A 123 11.60 -12.34 4.01
C TYR A 123 12.84 -11.49 3.69
N ALA A 124 12.70 -10.19 3.45
CA ALA A 124 13.81 -9.24 3.25
C ALA A 124 13.91 -8.22 4.41
N ALA A 125 13.40 -8.59 5.59
CA ALA A 125 13.29 -7.71 6.76
C ALA A 125 14.61 -7.02 7.14
N GLU A 126 15.75 -7.72 7.07
CA GLU A 126 17.04 -7.12 7.45
C GLU A 126 17.40 -5.91 6.56
N LEU A 127 17.24 -6.02 5.24
CA LEU A 127 17.49 -4.92 4.32
C LEU A 127 16.43 -3.82 4.44
N HIS A 128 15.17 -4.21 4.59
CA HIS A 128 14.08 -3.25 4.73
C HIS A 128 14.24 -2.42 6.02
N LEU A 129 14.55 -3.06 7.15
CA LEU A 129 14.86 -2.37 8.40
C LEU A 129 16.11 -1.50 8.27
N ALA A 130 17.17 -1.95 7.59
CA ALA A 130 18.35 -1.12 7.34
C ALA A 130 17.99 0.16 6.55
N TYR A 131 17.12 0.06 5.54
CA TYR A 131 16.58 1.21 4.81
C TYR A 131 15.81 2.16 5.73
N MET A 132 14.88 1.64 6.52
CA MET A 132 14.05 2.46 7.41
C MET A 132 14.86 3.10 8.54
N GLN A 133 15.74 2.35 9.19
CA GLN A 133 16.58 2.85 10.29
C GLN A 133 17.54 3.93 9.82
N ARG A 134 18.15 3.75 8.64
CA ARG A 134 19.08 4.73 8.08
C ARG A 134 18.38 6.00 7.61
N PHE A 135 17.22 5.87 6.97
CA PHE A 135 16.64 6.96 6.20
C PHE A 135 15.31 7.51 6.75
N LEU A 136 14.73 6.91 7.78
CA LEU A 136 13.48 7.35 8.44
C LEU A 136 13.70 7.65 9.94
N ASP A 137 14.81 8.30 10.23
CA ASP A 137 15.19 8.82 11.55
C ASP A 137 14.25 9.92 12.07
N ARG A 138 13.60 10.67 11.18
CA ARG A 138 12.69 11.77 11.46
C ARG A 138 11.61 11.93 10.37
N PRO A 139 10.53 12.70 10.63
CA PRO A 139 9.56 13.05 9.59
C PRO A 139 10.23 13.72 8.38
N LYS A 140 9.70 13.45 7.19
CA LYS A 140 10.21 13.95 5.91
C LYS A 140 9.19 14.87 5.26
N ALA A 141 9.65 15.99 4.71
CA ALA A 141 8.77 16.97 4.07
C ALA A 141 8.04 16.40 2.86
N VAL A 142 8.70 15.52 2.08
CA VAL A 142 8.16 14.93 0.86
C VAL A 142 8.07 13.41 1.01
N LEU A 143 6.87 12.86 0.83
CA LEU A 143 6.65 11.42 0.77
C LEU A 143 6.27 11.00 -0.64
N PHE A 144 7.11 10.18 -1.28
CA PHE A 144 6.80 9.55 -2.55
C PHE A 144 6.08 8.21 -2.31
N LEU A 145 4.92 8.04 -2.94
CA LEU A 145 4.09 6.85 -2.82
C LEU A 145 4.18 5.99 -4.08
N GLY A 146 4.77 4.80 -3.93
CA GLY A 146 4.69 3.74 -4.94
C GLY A 146 3.46 2.85 -4.72
N MET A 147 3.16 2.03 -5.73
CA MET A 147 2.00 1.13 -5.68
C MET A 147 2.29 -0.14 -4.87
N ASN A 148 3.17 -0.99 -5.37
CA ASN A 148 3.52 -2.27 -4.76
C ASN A 148 4.88 -2.79 -5.27
N PRO A 149 5.51 -3.77 -4.58
CA PRO A 149 6.80 -4.32 -4.98
C PRO A 149 6.85 -4.84 -6.42
N GLY A 150 7.91 -4.48 -7.15
CA GLY A 150 8.27 -5.12 -8.41
C GLY A 150 9.10 -6.40 -8.20
N PRO A 151 9.01 -7.40 -9.11
CA PRO A 151 9.62 -8.72 -8.92
C PRO A 151 11.15 -8.72 -8.82
N TRP A 152 11.81 -7.77 -9.50
CA TRP A 152 13.27 -7.68 -9.55
C TRP A 152 13.83 -6.53 -8.71
N GLY A 153 12.96 -5.79 -8.02
CA GLY A 153 13.31 -4.62 -7.21
C GLY A 153 13.05 -4.91 -5.76
N MET A 154 12.00 -4.31 -5.19
CA MET A 154 11.62 -4.50 -3.79
C MET A 154 11.40 -5.98 -3.40
N CYS A 155 10.93 -6.85 -4.31
CA CYS A 155 10.85 -8.28 -4.01
C CYS A 155 12.23 -8.93 -3.77
N GLN A 156 13.31 -8.34 -4.24
CA GLN A 156 14.68 -8.82 -4.05
C GLN A 156 15.37 -8.10 -2.89
N THR A 157 14.99 -6.86 -2.60
CA THR A 157 15.77 -5.97 -1.73
C THR A 157 15.03 -5.47 -0.49
N GLY A 158 13.71 -5.62 -0.42
CA GLY A 158 12.90 -4.98 0.61
C GLY A 158 12.76 -3.46 0.46
N VAL A 159 13.46 -2.81 -0.46
CA VAL A 159 13.42 -1.34 -0.64
C VAL A 159 12.46 -0.95 -1.77
N PRO A 160 11.56 0.04 -1.60
CA PRO A 160 10.72 0.54 -2.69
C PRO A 160 11.54 0.95 -3.92
N PHE A 161 11.07 0.57 -5.12
CA PHE A 161 11.84 0.73 -6.36
C PHE A 161 13.27 0.16 -6.28
N GLY A 162 13.50 -0.84 -5.42
CA GLY A 162 14.84 -1.23 -4.98
C GLY A 162 15.66 -1.98 -6.01
N TYR A 163 16.14 -1.27 -7.03
CA TYR A 163 17.15 -1.72 -7.97
C TYR A 163 18.44 -2.07 -7.22
N VAL A 164 18.91 -3.31 -7.38
CA VAL A 164 19.98 -3.89 -6.55
C VAL A 164 21.24 -3.00 -6.46
N PRO A 165 21.82 -2.47 -7.56
CA PRO A 165 22.96 -1.56 -7.46
C PRO A 165 22.68 -0.27 -6.68
N ALA A 166 21.49 0.33 -6.82
CA ALA A 166 21.15 1.51 -6.04
C ALA A 166 21.06 1.20 -4.53
N VAL A 167 20.47 0.05 -4.17
CA VAL A 167 20.37 -0.38 -2.77
C VAL A 167 21.73 -0.76 -2.18
N ARG A 168 22.53 -1.53 -2.93
CA ARG A 168 23.82 -2.07 -2.48
C ARG A 168 24.95 -1.04 -2.55
N ASP A 169 25.06 -0.28 -3.62
CA ASP A 169 26.26 0.50 -3.90
C ASP A 169 26.04 1.97 -3.53
N TRP A 170 24.91 2.55 -3.94
CA TRP A 170 24.59 3.96 -3.64
C TRP A 170 24.08 4.16 -2.21
N MET A 171 23.04 3.40 -1.81
CA MET A 171 22.51 3.43 -0.44
C MET A 171 23.33 2.62 0.56
N GLN A 172 24.31 1.83 0.09
CA GLN A 172 25.21 1.03 0.91
C GLN A 172 24.51 0.12 1.94
N LEU A 173 23.32 -0.39 1.61
CA LEU A 173 22.56 -1.26 2.51
C LEU A 173 23.01 -2.71 2.35
N ARG A 174 23.01 -3.45 3.46
CA ARG A 174 23.37 -4.88 3.53
C ARG A 174 22.37 -5.58 4.44
N GLY A 175 22.15 -6.87 4.20
CA GLY A 175 21.25 -7.70 4.97
C GLY A 175 20.97 -9.00 4.22
N GLN A 176 20.61 -10.04 4.98
CA GLN A 176 20.19 -11.31 4.42
C GLN A 176 18.79 -11.19 3.84
N VAL A 177 18.56 -11.91 2.73
CA VAL A 177 17.23 -12.07 2.12
C VAL A 177 16.93 -13.56 2.06
N TYR A 178 15.80 -13.93 2.64
CA TYR A 178 15.31 -15.31 2.68
C TYR A 178 14.33 -15.56 1.52
N LYS A 179 13.96 -16.83 1.35
CA LYS A 179 12.99 -17.24 0.34
C LYS A 179 11.56 -16.95 0.80
N PRO A 180 10.66 -16.48 -0.08
CA PRO A 180 9.25 -16.39 0.25
C PRO A 180 8.63 -17.79 0.37
N VAL A 181 7.63 -17.92 1.23
CA VAL A 181 6.76 -19.10 1.25
C VAL A 181 6.00 -19.17 -0.07
N GLY A 182 6.00 -20.32 -0.73
CA GLY A 182 5.37 -20.47 -2.06
C GLY A 182 6.14 -19.77 -3.18
N GLU A 183 7.47 -19.69 -3.08
CA GLU A 183 8.33 -19.19 -4.16
C GLU A 183 8.01 -19.91 -5.48
N LEU A 184 7.75 -19.13 -6.53
CA LEU A 184 7.66 -19.63 -7.90
C LEU A 184 9.06 -19.74 -8.48
N GLU A 185 9.40 -20.89 -9.08
CA GLU A 185 10.68 -21.11 -9.76
C GLU A 185 10.95 -20.07 -10.87
N VAL A 186 9.89 -19.60 -11.54
CA VAL A 186 9.96 -18.54 -12.56
C VAL A 186 10.17 -17.14 -11.98
N ARG A 187 10.05 -16.97 -10.66
CA ARG A 187 10.26 -15.71 -9.92
C ARG A 187 11.11 -15.96 -8.66
N PRO A 188 12.38 -16.36 -8.82
CA PRO A 188 13.23 -16.59 -7.68
C PRO A 188 13.58 -15.27 -6.98
N VAL A 189 13.67 -15.32 -5.66
CA VAL A 189 14.26 -14.30 -4.80
C VAL A 189 15.71 -14.69 -4.53
N GLN A 190 16.63 -13.84 -4.98
CA GLN A 190 18.07 -14.04 -4.90
C GLN A 190 18.75 -12.94 -4.06
N GLY A 191 17.97 -12.04 -3.46
CA GLY A 191 18.52 -10.94 -2.66
C GLY A 191 19.36 -9.97 -3.48
N LEU A 192 20.42 -9.47 -2.87
CA LEU A 192 21.42 -8.61 -3.53
C LEU A 192 22.27 -9.32 -4.60
N ALA A 193 22.13 -10.65 -4.76
CA ALA A 193 22.76 -11.40 -5.85
C ALA A 193 21.90 -11.44 -7.13
N CYS A 194 20.67 -10.91 -7.10
CA CYS A 194 19.83 -10.82 -8.29
C CYS A 194 20.51 -9.97 -9.37
N THR A 195 20.74 -10.56 -10.55
CA THR A 195 21.35 -9.89 -11.71
C THR A 195 20.33 -9.34 -12.70
N ARG A 196 19.04 -9.62 -12.48
CA ARG A 196 17.96 -9.12 -13.36
C ARG A 196 17.73 -7.64 -13.13
N GLY A 197 17.64 -6.89 -14.22
CA GLY A 197 17.35 -5.45 -14.19
C GLY A 197 15.89 -5.17 -13.78
N GLU A 198 15.73 -4.22 -12.84
CA GLU A 198 14.46 -3.61 -12.52
C GLU A 198 14.41 -2.20 -13.09
N GLN A 199 13.84 -2.08 -14.30
CA GLN A 199 13.93 -0.85 -15.08
C GLN A 199 13.28 0.37 -14.41
N SER A 200 12.22 0.18 -13.62
CA SER A 200 11.52 1.30 -12.99
C SER A 200 12.38 1.87 -11.85
N GLY A 201 12.98 1.02 -11.03
CA GLY A 201 13.91 1.41 -9.97
C GLY A 201 15.24 1.90 -10.48
N GLN A 202 15.76 1.35 -11.58
CA GLN A 202 16.95 1.89 -12.23
C GLN A 202 16.71 3.33 -12.68
N ARG A 203 15.57 3.61 -13.33
CA ARG A 203 15.18 4.97 -13.71
C ARG A 203 14.99 5.86 -12.47
N TRP A 204 14.24 5.37 -11.49
CA TRP A 204 13.91 6.09 -10.26
C TRP A 204 15.16 6.48 -9.47
N TRP A 205 15.92 5.51 -8.97
CA TRP A 205 17.08 5.79 -8.14
C TRP A 205 18.25 6.36 -8.94
N GLY A 206 18.38 6.02 -10.24
CA GLY A 206 19.38 6.65 -11.11
C GLY A 206 19.16 8.15 -11.27
N LEU A 207 17.90 8.62 -11.38
CA LEU A 207 17.60 10.06 -11.39
C LEU A 207 18.01 10.72 -10.07
N PHE A 208 17.64 10.14 -8.94
CA PHE A 208 17.94 10.76 -7.63
C PHE A 208 19.42 10.66 -7.25
N GLU A 209 20.14 9.63 -7.68
CA GLU A 209 21.60 9.57 -7.60
C GLU A 209 22.23 10.72 -8.38
N GLN A 210 21.79 10.96 -9.63
CA GLN A 210 22.28 12.09 -10.44
C GLN A 210 21.96 13.46 -9.83
N LEU A 211 20.77 13.63 -9.26
CA LEU A 211 20.34 14.92 -8.70
C LEU A 211 20.96 15.20 -7.32
N CYS A 212 21.09 14.18 -6.48
CA CYS A 212 21.42 14.36 -5.06
C CYS A 212 22.89 14.01 -4.75
N GLY A 213 23.56 13.26 -5.63
CA GLY A 213 24.90 12.72 -5.43
C GLY A 213 24.94 11.60 -4.38
N THR A 214 24.58 11.91 -3.14
CA THR A 214 24.53 10.95 -2.03
C THR A 214 23.08 10.62 -1.63
N PRO A 215 22.82 9.44 -1.07
CA PRO A 215 21.49 9.10 -0.55
C PRO A 215 21.08 10.06 0.59
N ASP A 216 22.02 10.50 1.42
CA ASP A 216 21.76 11.39 2.55
C ASP A 216 21.13 12.73 2.12
N ASN A 217 21.50 13.26 0.94
CA ASN A 217 20.88 14.46 0.39
C ASN A 217 19.41 14.24 -0.01
N PHE A 218 19.08 13.10 -0.63
CA PHE A 218 17.68 12.74 -0.93
C PHE A 218 16.88 12.52 0.37
N PHE A 219 17.38 11.64 1.24
CA PHE A 219 16.67 11.22 2.44
C PHE A 219 16.66 12.27 3.56
N ARG A 220 17.34 13.41 3.38
CA ARG A 220 17.24 14.55 4.28
C ARG A 220 15.79 15.02 4.42
N ASN A 221 15.10 15.15 3.28
CA ASN A 221 13.75 15.71 3.19
C ASN A 221 12.74 14.77 2.55
N CYS A 222 13.19 13.68 1.91
CA CYS A 222 12.34 12.79 1.14
C CYS A 222 12.31 11.36 1.72
N PHE A 223 11.20 10.66 1.53
CA PHE A 223 11.13 9.21 1.75
C PHE A 223 10.29 8.55 0.65
N VAL A 224 10.49 7.26 0.45
CA VAL A 224 9.70 6.46 -0.50
C VAL A 224 9.04 5.31 0.25
N TRP A 225 7.74 5.13 0.03
CA TRP A 225 6.92 4.10 0.66
C TRP A 225 5.90 3.52 -0.34
N ASN A 226 5.56 2.24 -0.21
CA ASN A 226 4.57 1.59 -1.08
C ASN A 226 3.23 1.43 -0.36
N ILE A 227 2.14 1.76 -1.05
CA ILE A 227 0.77 1.63 -0.51
C ILE A 227 0.43 0.17 -0.18
N CYS A 228 0.85 -0.76 -1.03
CA CYS A 228 0.68 -2.19 -0.80
C CYS A 228 2.06 -2.86 -0.69
N PRO A 229 2.42 -3.46 0.46
CA PRO A 229 3.73 -4.08 0.65
C PRO A 229 3.85 -5.46 -0.02
N LEU A 230 2.76 -6.04 -0.53
CA LEU A 230 2.73 -7.37 -1.13
C LEU A 230 2.88 -7.35 -2.66
N ALA A 231 3.53 -8.36 -3.22
CA ALA A 231 3.50 -8.65 -4.65
C ALA A 231 2.67 -9.91 -4.94
N PHE A 232 1.88 -9.87 -6.00
CA PHE A 232 1.04 -10.99 -6.43
C PHE A 232 1.49 -11.48 -7.80
N PHE A 233 1.55 -12.81 -7.98
CA PHE A 233 2.01 -13.42 -9.21
C PHE A 233 1.02 -14.45 -9.73
N HIS A 234 0.83 -14.44 -11.04
CA HIS A 234 0.29 -15.57 -11.77
C HIS A 234 1.30 -16.73 -11.80
N ALA A 235 0.86 -17.98 -12.00
CA ALA A 235 1.72 -19.16 -12.07
C ALA A 235 2.85 -19.04 -13.12
N SER A 236 2.60 -18.30 -14.21
CA SER A 236 3.63 -17.97 -15.23
C SER A 236 4.66 -16.92 -14.78
N GLY A 237 4.57 -16.44 -13.53
CA GLY A 237 5.35 -15.35 -12.98
C GLY A 237 4.89 -13.96 -13.42
N ARG A 238 3.86 -13.83 -14.26
CA ARG A 238 3.33 -12.50 -14.62
C ARG A 238 2.88 -11.77 -13.35
N ASN A 239 3.38 -10.55 -13.15
CA ASN A 239 2.96 -9.70 -12.04
C ASN A 239 1.48 -9.34 -12.16
N ILE A 240 0.75 -9.42 -11.05
CA ILE A 240 -0.63 -8.95 -10.90
C ILE A 240 -0.58 -7.79 -9.91
N THR A 241 -0.84 -6.59 -10.38
CA THR A 241 -0.87 -5.39 -9.54
C THR A 241 -2.18 -5.31 -8.76
N PRO A 242 -2.24 -4.57 -7.64
CA PRO A 242 -3.50 -4.29 -6.95
C PRO A 242 -4.59 -3.68 -7.85
N ALA A 243 -4.20 -2.95 -8.90
CA ALA A 243 -5.12 -2.39 -9.89
C ALA A 243 -5.75 -3.45 -10.82
N GLU A 244 -5.01 -4.53 -11.11
CA GLU A 244 -5.39 -5.62 -12.03
C GLU A 244 -6.20 -6.73 -11.35
N LEU A 245 -6.23 -6.78 -10.01
CA LEU A 245 -7.11 -7.69 -9.27
C LEU A 245 -8.58 -7.42 -9.61
N LYS A 246 -9.41 -8.45 -9.46
CA LYS A 246 -10.84 -8.44 -9.82
C LYS A 246 -11.74 -8.82 -8.65
N GLY A 247 -13.02 -8.50 -8.77
CA GLY A 247 -14.05 -8.90 -7.83
C GLY A 247 -13.85 -8.36 -6.41
N ALA A 248 -14.33 -9.12 -5.42
CA ALA A 248 -14.30 -8.75 -4.01
C ALA A 248 -12.87 -8.52 -3.49
N ALA A 249 -11.90 -9.33 -3.92
CA ALA A 249 -10.51 -9.21 -3.50
C ALA A 249 -9.92 -7.82 -3.81
N LYS A 250 -10.21 -7.28 -5.01
CA LYS A 250 -9.79 -5.93 -5.38
C LYS A 250 -10.31 -4.89 -4.40
N THR A 251 -11.61 -4.92 -4.12
CA THR A 251 -12.27 -3.98 -3.23
C THR A 251 -11.73 -4.09 -1.81
N SER A 252 -11.59 -5.30 -1.27
CA SER A 252 -11.06 -5.54 0.07
C SER A 252 -9.60 -5.07 0.21
N ILE A 253 -8.74 -5.40 -0.76
CA ILE A 253 -7.33 -4.95 -0.74
C ILE A 253 -7.26 -3.44 -0.82
N GLN A 254 -8.05 -2.81 -1.68
CA GLN A 254 -8.08 -1.36 -1.80
C GLN A 254 -8.54 -0.68 -0.51
N GLN A 255 -9.54 -1.24 0.17
CA GLN A 255 -10.03 -0.70 1.43
C GLN A 255 -8.96 -0.81 2.52
N VAL A 256 -8.41 -2.01 2.75
CA VAL A 256 -7.34 -2.23 3.73
C VAL A 256 -6.14 -1.33 3.46
N CYS A 257 -5.64 -1.30 2.22
CA CYS A 257 -4.53 -0.42 1.86
C CYS A 257 -4.86 1.07 2.09
N ASN A 258 -6.10 1.52 1.87
CA ASN A 258 -6.48 2.92 2.13
C ASN A 258 -6.51 3.25 3.62
N ASP A 259 -7.02 2.35 4.45
CA ASP A 259 -7.07 2.54 5.91
C ASP A 259 -5.65 2.68 6.48
N TYR A 260 -4.74 1.81 6.04
CA TYR A 260 -3.34 1.86 6.44
C TYR A 260 -2.57 3.01 5.77
N LEU A 261 -2.91 3.42 4.55
CA LEU A 261 -2.36 4.63 3.94
C LEU A 261 -2.70 5.86 4.78
N LYS A 262 -3.94 5.96 5.29
CA LYS A 262 -4.31 7.06 6.19
C LYS A 262 -3.47 7.04 7.46
N ALA A 263 -3.37 5.90 8.12
CA ALA A 263 -2.54 5.75 9.33
C ALA A 263 -1.06 6.07 9.05
N ALA A 264 -0.53 5.66 7.89
CA ALA A 264 0.84 5.97 7.48
C ALA A 264 1.02 7.48 7.28
N LEU A 265 0.11 8.15 6.59
CA LEU A 265 0.17 9.60 6.37
C LEU A 265 0.13 10.40 7.67
N ASP A 266 -0.62 9.95 8.68
CA ASP A 266 -0.63 10.56 10.01
C ASP A 266 0.72 10.43 10.72
N LEU A 267 1.39 9.28 10.55
CA LEU A 267 2.70 9.01 11.14
C LEU A 267 3.82 9.76 10.41
N PHE A 268 3.83 9.72 9.08
CA PHE A 268 4.81 10.43 8.26
C PHE A 268 4.66 11.95 8.37
N ASN A 269 3.42 12.44 8.46
CA ASN A 269 3.05 13.85 8.50
C ASN A 269 3.81 14.72 7.46
N PRO A 270 3.80 14.36 6.17
CA PRO A 270 4.55 15.09 5.15
C PRO A 270 3.85 16.41 4.80
N ALA A 271 4.62 17.40 4.34
CA ALA A 271 4.08 18.62 3.73
C ALA A 271 3.62 18.37 2.29
N ILE A 272 4.28 17.45 1.57
CA ILE A 272 4.01 17.11 0.19
C ILE A 272 3.88 15.58 0.04
N VAL A 273 2.77 15.13 -0.53
CA VAL A 273 2.58 13.72 -0.95
C VAL A 273 2.67 13.66 -2.47
N VAL A 274 3.66 12.92 -2.96
CA VAL A 274 3.87 12.68 -4.39
C VAL A 274 3.44 11.27 -4.75
N SER A 275 2.30 11.16 -5.40
CA SER A 275 1.79 9.92 -5.98
C SER A 275 2.60 9.53 -7.22
N VAL A 276 3.24 8.37 -7.22
CA VAL A 276 4.00 7.86 -8.37
C VAL A 276 3.05 7.04 -9.25
N GLY A 277 2.38 7.72 -10.18
CA GLY A 277 1.41 7.14 -11.09
C GLY A 277 -0.05 7.15 -10.60
N ARG A 278 -0.98 7.01 -11.56
CA ARG A 278 -2.42 7.27 -11.36
C ARG A 278 -3.09 6.40 -10.29
N TYR A 279 -2.70 5.12 -10.17
CA TYR A 279 -3.26 4.27 -9.13
C TYR A 279 -3.04 4.86 -7.73
N THR A 280 -1.82 5.31 -7.44
CA THR A 280 -1.48 5.88 -6.13
C THR A 280 -2.21 7.20 -5.89
N GLU A 281 -2.33 8.02 -6.93
CA GLU A 281 -3.10 9.28 -6.89
C GLU A 281 -4.58 9.03 -6.58
N ASP A 282 -5.18 8.01 -7.19
CA ASP A 282 -6.58 7.65 -6.94
C ASP A 282 -6.80 7.18 -5.50
N ARG A 283 -5.82 6.53 -4.87
CA ARG A 283 -5.89 6.14 -3.46
C ARG A 283 -5.83 7.35 -2.54
N VAL A 284 -4.91 8.28 -2.78
CA VAL A 284 -4.82 9.54 -2.03
C VAL A 284 -6.09 10.38 -2.20
N LYS A 285 -6.61 10.50 -3.42
CA LYS A 285 -7.88 11.21 -3.70
C LYS A 285 -9.08 10.57 -3.01
N ALA A 286 -9.07 9.25 -2.79
CA ALA A 286 -10.13 8.58 -2.04
C ALA A 286 -10.17 9.08 -0.58
N LEU A 287 -9.01 9.25 0.06
CA LEU A 287 -8.92 9.80 1.42
C LEU A 287 -9.44 11.24 1.49
N VAL A 288 -9.15 12.06 0.48
CA VAL A 288 -9.70 13.42 0.39
C VAL A 288 -11.22 13.40 0.27
N LYS A 289 -11.77 12.58 -0.63
CA LYS A 289 -13.23 12.43 -0.81
C LYS A 289 -13.95 11.93 0.45
N GLN A 290 -13.25 11.16 1.28
CA GLN A 290 -13.75 10.65 2.55
C GLN A 290 -13.55 11.64 3.72
N ASN A 291 -13.04 12.85 3.46
CA ASN A 291 -12.67 13.85 4.46
C ASN A 291 -11.66 13.33 5.50
N LEU A 292 -10.84 12.34 5.11
CA LEU A 292 -9.76 11.81 5.94
C LEU A 292 -8.45 12.57 5.71
N LEU A 293 -8.26 13.19 4.54
CA LEU A 293 -7.06 13.98 4.24
C LEU A 293 -7.47 15.38 3.79
N ASP A 294 -6.96 16.41 4.46
CA ASP A 294 -7.24 17.80 4.13
C ASP A 294 -6.23 18.33 3.09
N PRO A 295 -6.65 18.59 1.83
CA PRO A 295 -5.76 19.07 0.78
C PRO A 295 -5.30 20.52 0.99
N ASN A 296 -5.84 21.25 1.98
CA ASN A 296 -5.31 22.56 2.37
C ASN A 296 -4.11 22.47 3.30
N ARG A 297 -3.89 21.30 3.93
CA ARG A 297 -2.79 21.08 4.89
C ARG A 297 -1.62 20.31 4.30
N VAL A 298 -1.86 19.55 3.25
CA VAL A 298 -0.85 18.72 2.58
C VAL A 298 -0.96 18.93 1.08
N GLN A 299 0.15 19.32 0.44
CA GLN A 299 0.22 19.42 -1.01
C GLN A 299 0.15 18.03 -1.64
N LEU A 300 -0.83 17.80 -2.51
CA LEU A 300 -1.01 16.54 -3.21
C LEU A 300 -0.59 16.71 -4.66
N SER A 301 0.34 15.89 -5.14
CA SER A 301 0.82 15.95 -6.52
C SER A 301 1.02 14.55 -7.09
N CYS A 302 0.91 14.39 -8.40
CA CYS A 302 1.10 13.11 -9.07
C CYS A 302 2.17 13.24 -10.16
N MET A 303 3.21 12.40 -10.07
CA MET A 303 4.26 12.32 -11.07
C MET A 303 4.07 11.10 -11.99
N PRO A 304 4.63 11.13 -13.22
CA PRO A 304 4.62 9.97 -14.11
C PRO A 304 5.35 8.77 -13.49
N HIS A 305 4.81 7.55 -13.68
CA HIS A 305 5.45 6.34 -13.18
C HIS A 305 6.68 5.93 -14.05
N PRO A 306 7.79 5.44 -13.47
CA PRO A 306 9.02 5.12 -14.22
C PRO A 306 8.95 3.89 -15.12
N SER A 307 7.94 3.02 -14.94
CA SER A 307 7.80 1.76 -15.69
C SER A 307 7.84 1.96 -17.21
N PRO A 308 8.56 1.09 -17.95
CA PRO A 308 8.56 1.11 -19.41
C PRO A 308 7.21 0.69 -20.02
N ARG A 309 6.30 0.10 -19.22
CA ARG A 309 4.94 -0.24 -19.67
C ARG A 309 4.03 0.98 -19.78
N SER A 310 4.42 2.11 -19.20
CA SER A 310 3.69 3.37 -19.36
C SER A 310 3.82 3.86 -20.81
N LEU A 311 2.68 4.20 -21.43
CA LEU A 311 2.65 4.68 -22.81
C LEU A 311 3.55 5.91 -22.98
N ASN A 312 4.30 5.96 -24.09
CA ASN A 312 5.19 7.07 -24.46
C ASN A 312 6.22 7.47 -23.38
N ASN A 313 6.75 6.47 -22.64
CA ASN A 313 7.67 6.66 -21.51
C ASN A 313 9.15 6.32 -21.84
N THR A 314 9.66 6.90 -22.93
CA THR A 314 11.06 6.70 -23.39
C THR A 314 12.05 7.65 -22.74
N ASN A 315 11.62 8.86 -22.35
CA ASN A 315 12.42 9.92 -21.72
C ASN A 315 11.92 10.26 -20.31
N TRP A 316 11.74 9.23 -19.48
CA TRP A 316 11.15 9.39 -18.15
C TRP A 316 11.97 10.32 -17.26
N SER A 317 13.30 10.18 -17.25
CA SER A 317 14.19 10.93 -16.36
C SER A 317 14.10 12.44 -16.61
N GLU A 318 14.05 12.87 -17.87
CA GLU A 318 13.91 14.27 -18.27
C GLU A 318 12.54 14.81 -17.86
N LYS A 319 11.48 14.06 -18.13
CA LYS A 319 10.10 14.42 -17.74
C LYS A 319 9.95 14.52 -16.22
N ALA A 320 10.52 13.58 -15.48
CA ALA A 320 10.50 13.56 -14.03
C ALA A 320 11.30 14.74 -13.45
N ARG A 321 12.47 15.04 -14.01
CA ARG A 321 13.26 16.22 -13.60
C ARG A 321 12.50 17.52 -13.79
N GLN A 322 11.87 17.72 -14.95
CA GLN A 322 11.06 18.90 -15.21
C GLN A 322 9.87 18.97 -14.25
N TRP A 323 9.18 17.84 -14.04
CA TRP A 323 8.07 17.76 -13.10
C TRP A 323 8.47 18.17 -11.67
N LEU A 324 9.65 17.75 -11.20
CA LEU A 324 10.17 18.11 -9.87
C LEU A 324 10.38 19.62 -9.73
N VAL A 325 10.78 20.31 -10.81
CA VAL A 325 10.91 21.77 -10.83
C VAL A 325 9.53 22.42 -10.82
N ASP A 326 8.65 22.01 -11.73
CA ASP A 326 7.32 22.63 -11.92
C ASP A 326 6.41 22.49 -10.71
N ASN A 327 6.62 21.45 -9.88
CA ASN A 327 5.80 21.16 -8.69
C ASN A 327 6.48 21.58 -7.37
N GLY A 328 7.60 22.31 -7.44
CA GLY A 328 8.28 22.83 -6.25
C GLY A 328 8.94 21.78 -5.35
N VAL A 329 9.26 20.60 -5.90
CA VAL A 329 9.89 19.49 -5.17
C VAL A 329 11.41 19.53 -5.26
N MET A 330 11.97 20.08 -6.35
CA MET A 330 13.42 20.18 -6.57
C MET A 330 14.21 20.80 -5.39
N PRO A 331 13.72 21.85 -4.70
CA PRO A 331 14.43 22.45 -3.56
C PRO A 331 14.68 21.47 -2.39
N TYR A 332 13.91 20.39 -2.27
CA TYR A 332 14.09 19.39 -1.22
C TYR A 332 15.18 18.35 -1.52
N LEU A 333 15.65 18.30 -2.77
CA LEU A 333 16.61 17.33 -3.29
C LEU A 333 18.04 17.87 -3.41
N GLN A 334 18.19 19.20 -3.32
CA GLN A 334 19.49 19.86 -3.46
C GLN A 334 20.23 19.91 -2.11
N PRO A 335 21.58 19.82 -2.13
CA PRO A 335 22.41 19.84 -0.92
C PRO A 335 22.26 21.06 -0.02
#